data_AF-W6THQ5-F1
#
_entry.id   AF-W6THQ5-F1
#
_cell.length_a   1.000
_cell.length_b   1.000
_cell.length_c   1.000
_cell.angle_alpha   90.00
_cell.angle_beta   90.00
_cell.angle_gamma   90.00
#
_symmetry.space_group_name_H-M   'P 1'
#
loop_
_entity.id
_entity.type
_entity.pdbx_description
1 polymer ?
#
loop_
_entity_poly.entity_id
_entity_poly.type
_entity_poly.pdbx_seq_one_letter_code
_entity_poly.pdbx_strand_id
1 'polypeptide(L)'
;MRKNLFILLVLGLASCNLDSKLLDNKGRPDNFLKDVVNNVQDFVNNVQDDEPIKEDVVNKVSVEKVVRGDSVIKGEKGELISALINDINSVMGLLNQDKAEVEDVNQYGMKDKVFKLVLNAVNNKTLDHGDNNEVRRLFYSSLLYNKERIKDFAEILKKVESDNTNKGTWIYDIMNTVVVDLQFDFERIINKLEKNRDKLYKLSLVDLREIKSKLEEVQLQKLNW
;
A
#
# COMPACT_ATOMS: atom_id res chain seq x y z
N MET A 1 31.93 -12.75 -6.03
CA MET A 1 31.07 -11.63 -6.46
C MET A 1 29.64 -12.17 -6.57
N ARG A 2 28.82 -11.92 -5.56
CA ARG A 2 27.45 -12.46 -5.46
C ARG A 2 26.53 -11.62 -6.35
N LYS A 3 25.90 -12.28 -7.32
CA LYS A 3 24.80 -11.74 -8.13
C LYS A 3 23.54 -11.85 -7.27
N ASN A 4 22.99 -10.72 -6.82
CA ASN A 4 21.69 -10.70 -6.15
C ASN A 4 20.61 -10.78 -7.23
N LEU A 5 20.23 -12.01 -7.55
CA LEU A 5 19.03 -12.35 -8.31
C LEU A 5 17.92 -12.62 -7.29
N PHE A 6 17.18 -11.60 -6.91
CA PHE A 6 15.95 -11.73 -6.11
C PHE A 6 14.84 -10.91 -6.77
N ILE A 7 14.43 -11.36 -7.96
CA ILE A 7 13.14 -11.03 -8.55
C ILE A 7 12.39 -12.36 -8.61
N LEU A 8 11.38 -12.52 -7.75
CA LEU A 8 10.31 -13.53 -7.69
C LEU A 8 10.08 -14.01 -6.26
N LEU A 9 9.24 -13.30 -5.49
CA LEU A 9 8.39 -13.93 -4.48
C LEU A 9 7.26 -13.00 -4.00
N VAL A 10 6.34 -12.64 -4.90
CA VAL A 10 5.01 -12.11 -4.51
C VAL A 10 3.95 -12.85 -5.32
N LEU A 11 3.80 -14.15 -5.06
CA LEU A 11 2.68 -14.99 -5.51
C LEU A 11 2.36 -16.06 -4.46
N GLY A 12 2.34 -15.68 -3.18
CA GLY A 12 2.34 -16.66 -2.10
C GLY A 12 1.50 -16.33 -0.88
N LEU A 13 0.33 -15.69 -1.04
CA LEU A 13 -0.69 -15.65 0.02
C LEU A 13 -2.13 -15.85 -0.49
N ALA A 14 -2.31 -16.39 -1.69
CA ALA A 14 -3.59 -16.92 -2.13
C ALA A 14 -3.47 -18.42 -2.41
N SER A 15 -4.13 -19.21 -1.56
CA SER A 15 -4.59 -20.57 -1.81
C SER A 15 -3.57 -21.71 -1.74
N CYS A 16 -3.63 -22.45 -0.63
CA CYS A 16 -3.51 -23.91 -0.67
C CYS A 16 -4.63 -24.46 -1.57
N ASN A 17 -4.34 -24.83 -2.82
CA ASN A 17 -4.55 -26.16 -3.41
C ASN A 17 -4.17 -26.16 -4.90
N LEU A 18 -3.56 -27.26 -5.35
CA LEU A 18 -3.14 -27.54 -6.72
C LEU A 18 -4.27 -27.37 -7.75
N ASP A 19 -3.97 -26.75 -8.89
CA ASP A 19 -3.77 -27.55 -10.10
C ASP A 19 -3.05 -26.79 -11.22
N SER A 20 -2.17 -27.54 -11.88
CA SER A 20 -1.28 -27.11 -12.94
C SER A 20 -2.07 -27.04 -14.26
N LYS A 21 -2.10 -25.85 -14.87
CA LYS A 21 -2.27 -25.55 -16.30
C LYS A 21 -2.70 -24.10 -16.43
N LEU A 22 -1.76 -23.20 -16.74
CA LEU A 22 -2.04 -21.90 -17.37
C LEU A 22 -0.72 -21.24 -17.79
N LEU A 23 0.07 -21.97 -18.59
CA LEU A 23 0.98 -21.35 -19.54
C LEU A 23 0.34 -21.51 -20.92
N ASP A 24 -0.63 -20.64 -21.19
CA ASP A 24 -1.05 -20.25 -22.53
C ASP A 24 -2.11 -19.15 -22.40
N ASN A 25 -1.73 -17.90 -22.69
CA ASN A 25 -2.50 -17.11 -23.64
C ASN A 25 -1.80 -15.79 -24.02
N LYS A 26 -1.66 -15.61 -25.34
CA LYS A 26 -1.63 -14.29 -25.98
C LYS A 26 -2.90 -13.54 -25.58
N GLY A 27 -2.76 -12.41 -24.91
CA GLY A 27 -3.88 -11.52 -24.61
C GLY A 27 -3.42 -10.36 -23.73
N ARG A 28 -3.58 -9.14 -24.23
CA ARG A 28 -3.38 -7.89 -23.49
C ARG A 28 -4.19 -7.93 -22.17
N PRO A 29 -3.61 -7.65 -21.00
CA PRO A 29 -4.37 -7.67 -19.76
C PRO A 29 -5.14 -6.35 -19.60
N ASP A 30 -6.37 -6.32 -20.09
CA ASP A 30 -7.20 -5.10 -20.14
C ASP A 30 -7.88 -4.71 -18.81
N ASN A 31 -7.71 -5.42 -17.68
CA ASN A 31 -8.70 -5.30 -16.59
C ASN A 31 -8.20 -5.07 -15.15
N PHE A 32 -6.94 -4.71 -14.90
CA PHE A 32 -6.42 -4.70 -13.51
C PHE A 32 -6.59 -3.37 -12.75
N LEU A 33 -6.52 -2.22 -13.42
CA LEU A 33 -6.78 -0.92 -12.77
C LEU A 33 -8.22 -0.78 -12.24
N LYS A 34 -9.13 -1.67 -12.65
CA LYS A 34 -10.53 -1.74 -12.23
C LYS A 34 -10.69 -1.93 -10.74
N ASP A 35 -9.86 -2.77 -10.13
CA ASP A 35 -9.94 -3.01 -8.69
C ASP A 35 -9.41 -1.82 -7.89
N VAL A 36 -8.36 -1.14 -8.35
CA VAL A 36 -7.86 0.07 -7.68
C VAL A 36 -8.84 1.23 -7.80
N VAL A 37 -9.34 1.56 -8.99
CA VAL A 37 -10.23 2.71 -9.14
C VAL A 37 -11.59 2.48 -8.48
N ASN A 38 -12.16 1.27 -8.53
CA ASN A 38 -13.40 0.98 -7.81
C ASN A 38 -13.20 1.08 -6.29
N ASN A 39 -12.09 0.55 -5.76
CA ASN A 39 -11.79 0.65 -4.34
C ASN A 39 -11.35 2.07 -3.93
N VAL A 40 -10.72 2.86 -4.81
CA VAL A 40 -10.40 4.29 -4.59
C VAL A 40 -11.68 5.10 -4.57
N GLN A 41 -12.63 4.85 -5.49
CA GLN A 41 -13.91 5.53 -5.53
C GLN A 41 -14.76 5.20 -4.28
N ASP A 42 -14.79 3.93 -3.85
CA ASP A 42 -15.43 3.51 -2.60
C ASP A 42 -14.70 4.04 -1.35
N PHE A 43 -13.38 4.21 -1.41
CA PHE A 43 -12.58 4.79 -0.33
C PHE A 43 -12.90 6.28 -0.12
N VAL A 44 -13.08 7.05 -1.20
CA VAL A 44 -13.44 8.48 -1.13
C VAL A 44 -14.84 8.69 -0.53
N ASN A 45 -15.79 7.79 -0.78
CA ASN A 45 -17.17 7.92 -0.32
C ASN A 45 -17.38 7.57 1.18
N ASN A 46 -16.47 6.82 1.80
CA ASN A 46 -16.61 6.35 3.19
C ASN A 46 -15.95 7.25 4.25
N VAL A 47 -15.44 8.44 3.87
CA VAL A 47 -14.74 9.37 4.78
C VAL A 47 -15.67 10.41 5.40
N GLN A 48 -16.97 10.42 5.05
CA GLN A 48 -17.86 11.54 5.36
C GLN A 48 -18.99 11.31 6.38
N ASP A 49 -19.13 10.11 6.95
CA ASP A 49 -20.19 9.82 7.91
C ASP A 49 -19.63 9.36 9.26
N ASP A 50 -19.53 10.28 10.23
CA ASP A 50 -19.41 9.94 11.65
C ASP A 50 -20.50 10.69 12.45
N GLU A 51 -21.47 9.95 12.99
CA GLU A 51 -22.29 10.36 14.14
C GLU A 51 -22.08 9.36 15.30
N PRO A 52 -22.13 9.80 16.58
CA PRO A 52 -21.52 9.08 17.69
C PRO A 52 -22.50 8.14 18.40
N ILE A 53 -22.02 6.99 18.86
CA ILE A 53 -22.78 6.12 19.77
C ILE A 53 -21.99 5.85 21.05
N LYS A 54 -22.74 5.94 22.16
CA LYS A 54 -22.38 6.12 23.56
C LYS A 54 -21.88 4.85 24.25
N GLU A 55 -21.06 5.06 25.28
CA GLU A 55 -20.67 4.08 26.31
C GLU A 55 -21.87 3.47 27.05
N ASP A 56 -21.75 2.19 27.42
CA ASP A 56 -22.30 1.71 28.69
C ASP A 56 -21.38 0.66 29.34
N VAL A 57 -21.39 0.68 30.66
CA VAL A 57 -20.49 0.05 31.63
C VAL A 57 -21.13 -1.24 32.16
N VAL A 58 -20.31 -2.12 32.76
CA VAL A 58 -20.50 -2.77 34.10
C VAL A 58 -19.95 -4.22 34.14
N ASN A 59 -18.88 -4.37 34.95
CA ASN A 59 -18.52 -5.39 35.98
C ASN A 59 -18.88 -6.88 35.79
N LYS A 60 -18.21 -7.88 36.37
CA LYS A 60 -17.01 -8.12 37.23
C LYS A 60 -17.04 -9.65 37.48
N VAL A 61 -15.88 -10.32 37.57
CA VAL A 61 -15.46 -11.23 38.67
C VAL A 61 -14.12 -11.86 38.30
N SER A 62 -13.21 -11.76 39.25
CA SER A 62 -11.81 -12.16 39.29
C SER A 62 -11.62 -13.63 39.69
N VAL A 63 -10.66 -14.31 39.06
CA VAL A 63 -10.02 -15.53 39.60
C VAL A 63 -8.52 -15.25 39.68
N GLU A 64 -7.98 -15.40 40.88
CA GLU A 64 -6.62 -15.06 41.27
C GLU A 64 -5.74 -16.31 41.22
N LYS A 65 -4.86 -16.44 40.20
CA LYS A 65 -3.58 -17.18 40.31
C LYS A 65 -2.65 -16.89 39.12
N VAL A 66 -1.36 -16.69 39.44
CA VAL A 66 -0.16 -16.45 38.58
C VAL A 66 0.20 -14.97 38.34
N VAL A 67 0.36 -14.22 39.43
CA VAL A 67 0.63 -12.77 39.44
C VAL A 67 1.97 -12.34 38.82
N ARG A 68 2.96 -13.23 38.64
CA ARG A 68 4.29 -12.85 38.10
C ARG A 68 4.44 -13.02 36.59
N GLY A 69 3.75 -13.99 36.00
CA GLY A 69 3.73 -14.17 34.53
C GLY A 69 2.73 -13.21 33.88
N ASP A 70 1.53 -13.08 34.45
CA ASP A 70 0.46 -12.27 33.88
C ASP A 70 0.76 -10.77 33.89
N SER A 71 1.49 -10.27 34.90
CA SER A 71 1.91 -8.86 34.95
C SER A 71 2.96 -8.53 33.89
N VAL A 72 3.93 -9.42 33.66
CA VAL A 72 4.96 -9.29 32.61
C VAL A 72 4.32 -9.38 31.22
N ILE A 73 3.43 -10.35 31.00
CA ILE A 73 2.70 -10.54 29.73
C ILE A 73 1.77 -9.36 29.45
N LYS A 74 1.10 -8.82 30.48
CA LYS A 74 0.24 -7.63 30.35
C LYS A 74 1.06 -6.38 30.04
N GLY A 75 2.26 -6.25 30.60
CA GLY A 75 3.22 -5.19 30.27
C GLY A 75 3.67 -5.27 28.81
N GLU A 76 4.14 -6.43 28.37
CA GLU A 76 4.60 -6.65 27.00
C GLU A 76 3.49 -6.40 25.97
N LYS A 77 2.28 -6.89 26.23
CA LYS A 77 1.15 -6.65 25.34
C LYS A 77 0.83 -5.17 25.20
N GLY A 78 0.88 -4.41 26.31
CA GLY A 78 0.65 -2.96 26.29
C GLY A 78 1.72 -2.21 25.51
N GLU A 79 3.00 -2.57 25.68
CA GLU A 79 4.12 -2.00 24.95
C GLU A 79 4.00 -2.27 23.44
N LEU A 80 3.66 -3.50 23.05
CA LEU A 80 3.49 -3.88 21.65
C LEU A 80 2.33 -3.14 20.97
N ILE A 81 1.19 -3.00 21.66
CA ILE A 81 0.06 -2.19 21.17
C ILE A 81 0.50 -0.73 20.98
N SER A 82 1.23 -0.17 21.95
CA SER A 82 1.71 1.21 21.88
C SER A 82 2.66 1.42 20.70
N ALA A 83 3.57 0.47 20.46
CA ALA A 83 4.47 0.49 19.31
C ALA A 83 3.70 0.44 17.97
N LEU A 84 2.75 -0.49 17.84
CA LEU A 84 1.88 -0.58 16.66
C LEU A 84 1.12 0.72 16.39
N ILE A 85 0.54 1.32 17.43
CA ILE A 85 -0.18 2.59 17.32
C ILE A 85 0.75 3.72 16.86
N ASN A 86 1.97 3.78 17.37
CA ASN A 86 2.96 4.77 16.96
C ASN A 86 3.36 4.60 15.48
N ASP A 87 3.57 3.37 15.02
CA ASP A 87 3.88 3.10 13.62
C ASP A 87 2.73 3.50 12.70
N ILE A 88 1.48 3.16 13.06
CA ILE A 88 0.29 3.54 12.31
C ILE A 88 0.18 5.08 12.23
N ASN A 89 0.33 5.78 13.36
CA ASN A 89 0.29 7.25 13.39
C ASN A 89 1.36 7.88 12.51
N SER A 90 2.59 7.37 12.58
CA SER A 90 3.72 7.85 11.78
C SER A 90 3.43 7.71 10.28
N VAL A 91 2.99 6.52 9.86
CA VAL A 91 2.66 6.27 8.45
C VAL A 91 1.47 7.09 7.99
N MET A 92 0.38 7.15 8.77
CA MET A 92 -0.79 7.96 8.44
C MET A 92 -0.45 9.44 8.31
N GLY A 93 0.44 9.95 9.16
CA GLY A 93 0.97 11.31 9.06
C GLY A 93 1.62 11.58 7.71
N LEU A 94 2.49 10.67 7.25
CA LEU A 94 3.14 10.77 5.94
C LEU A 94 2.12 10.67 4.78
N LEU A 95 1.18 9.72 4.86
CA LEU A 95 0.15 9.56 3.82
C LEU A 95 -0.75 10.80 3.70
N ASN A 96 -1.07 11.44 4.81
CA ASN A 96 -1.86 12.67 4.81
C ASN A 96 -1.08 13.86 4.22
N GLN A 97 0.23 13.92 4.48
CA GLN A 97 1.11 14.90 3.82
C GLN A 97 1.12 14.69 2.31
N ASP A 98 1.34 13.46 1.85
CA ASP A 98 1.35 13.12 0.42
C ASP A 98 0.02 13.44 -0.28
N LYS A 99 -1.12 13.25 0.40
CA LYS A 99 -2.46 13.59 -0.14
C LYS A 99 -2.71 15.09 -0.20
N ALA A 100 -2.06 15.87 0.65
CA ALA A 100 -2.16 17.32 0.67
C ALA A 100 -1.18 18.00 -0.32
N GLU A 101 -0.21 17.27 -0.86
CA GLU A 101 0.74 17.78 -1.84
C GLU A 101 0.04 18.23 -3.12
N VAL A 102 0.46 19.40 -3.62
CA VAL A 102 0.00 19.94 -4.89
C VAL A 102 0.95 19.48 -5.99
N GLU A 103 0.42 18.70 -6.93
CA GLU A 103 1.18 18.18 -8.06
C GLU A 103 1.73 19.31 -8.95
N ASP A 104 2.98 19.16 -9.41
CA ASP A 104 3.57 20.03 -10.42
C ASP A 104 2.77 20.01 -11.73
N VAL A 105 2.64 21.16 -12.40
CA VAL A 105 1.81 21.30 -13.62
C VAL A 105 2.27 20.38 -14.76
N ASN A 106 3.57 20.07 -14.79
CA ASN A 106 4.17 19.14 -15.74
C ASN A 106 4.27 17.71 -15.18
N GLN A 107 3.60 17.42 -14.07
CA GLN A 107 3.53 16.12 -13.41
C GLN A 107 4.93 15.55 -13.16
N TYR A 108 5.80 16.42 -12.63
CA TYR A 108 7.22 16.15 -12.39
C TYR A 108 7.98 15.67 -13.63
N GLY A 109 7.57 16.16 -14.80
CA GLY A 109 8.17 15.85 -16.09
C GLY A 109 7.63 14.58 -16.77
N MET A 110 6.66 13.87 -16.18
CA MET A 110 6.14 12.61 -16.72
C MET A 110 4.94 12.78 -17.64
N LYS A 111 4.30 13.95 -17.66
CA LYS A 111 3.04 14.24 -18.36
C LYS A 111 3.01 13.70 -19.79
N ASP A 112 3.89 14.20 -20.66
CA ASP A 112 3.78 13.94 -22.11
C ASP A 112 4.41 12.64 -22.60
N LYS A 113 5.38 12.08 -21.85
CA LYS A 113 6.21 10.95 -22.32
C LYS A 113 6.08 9.68 -21.49
N VAL A 114 5.57 9.76 -20.27
CA VAL A 114 5.42 8.60 -19.39
C VAL A 114 3.95 8.34 -19.16
N PHE A 115 3.22 9.31 -18.58
CA PHE A 115 1.81 9.11 -18.23
C PHE A 115 0.88 9.05 -19.43
N LYS A 116 1.20 9.76 -20.51
CA LYS A 116 0.46 9.69 -21.77
C LYS A 116 0.50 8.30 -22.44
N LEU A 117 1.43 7.43 -22.04
CA LEU A 117 1.58 6.08 -22.59
C LEU A 117 0.79 5.04 -21.81
N VAL A 118 0.34 5.37 -20.60
CA VAL A 118 -0.33 4.43 -19.71
C VAL A 118 -1.81 4.75 -19.70
N LEU A 119 -2.61 3.85 -20.27
CA LEU A 119 -4.06 3.96 -20.28
C LEU A 119 -4.61 3.42 -18.96
N ASN A 120 -5.45 4.20 -18.29
CA ASN A 120 -6.27 3.67 -17.21
C ASN A 120 -7.49 2.94 -17.79
N ALA A 121 -7.53 1.62 -17.61
CA ALA A 121 -8.59 0.77 -18.12
C ALA A 121 -10.00 1.11 -17.59
N VAL A 122 -10.11 1.83 -16.47
CA VAL A 122 -11.39 2.07 -15.79
C VAL A 122 -12.12 3.26 -16.36
N ASN A 123 -11.41 4.38 -16.50
CA ASN A 123 -11.97 5.60 -17.06
C ASN A 123 -11.62 5.78 -18.54
N ASN A 124 -10.83 4.86 -19.12
CA ASN A 124 -10.36 4.88 -20.50
C ASN A 124 -9.61 6.18 -20.86
N LYS A 125 -8.92 6.77 -19.88
CA LYS A 125 -8.08 7.97 -20.04
C LYS A 125 -6.65 7.67 -19.66
N THR A 126 -5.70 8.32 -20.31
CA THR A 126 -4.28 8.19 -20.00
C THR A 126 -3.95 8.81 -18.65
N LEU A 127 -2.87 8.35 -18.01
CA LEU A 127 -2.53 8.78 -16.65
C LEU A 127 -2.24 10.27 -16.54
N ASP A 128 -1.99 11.01 -17.62
CA ASP A 128 -1.77 12.46 -17.57
C ASP A 128 -3.07 13.25 -17.33
N HIS A 129 -4.23 12.63 -17.54
CA HIS A 129 -5.53 13.27 -17.36
C HIS A 129 -5.82 13.58 -15.87
N GLY A 130 -6.55 14.66 -15.60
CA GLY A 130 -6.90 15.11 -14.23
C GLY A 130 -7.59 14.03 -13.38
N ASP A 131 -8.54 13.28 -13.96
CA ASP A 131 -9.23 12.13 -13.34
C ASP A 131 -8.29 11.04 -12.78
N ASN A 132 -7.02 11.01 -13.20
CA ASN A 132 -6.02 10.05 -12.74
C ASN A 132 -5.05 10.63 -11.69
N ASN A 133 -5.36 11.79 -11.09
CA ASN A 133 -4.53 12.41 -10.04
C ASN A 133 -4.20 11.41 -8.92
N GLU A 134 -5.20 10.73 -8.36
CA GLU A 134 -4.98 9.82 -7.24
C GLU A 134 -4.06 8.63 -7.61
N VAL A 135 -4.16 8.15 -8.85
CA VAL A 135 -3.27 7.10 -9.38
C VAL A 135 -1.82 7.60 -9.46
N ARG A 136 -1.62 8.84 -9.91
CA ARG A 136 -0.28 9.46 -9.94
C ARG A 136 0.25 9.75 -8.54
N ARG A 137 -0.60 10.19 -7.62
CA ARG A 137 -0.24 10.41 -6.21
C ARG A 137 0.23 9.10 -5.57
N LEU A 138 -0.45 7.98 -5.79
CA LEU A 138 0.03 6.66 -5.35
C LEU A 138 1.44 6.37 -5.89
N PHE A 139 1.67 6.61 -7.18
CA PHE A 139 3.01 6.44 -7.75
C PHE A 139 4.05 7.32 -7.03
N TYR A 140 3.75 8.59 -6.75
CA TYR A 140 4.66 9.49 -6.04
C TYR A 140 4.91 9.06 -4.59
N SER A 141 3.85 8.65 -3.87
CA SER A 141 3.94 8.14 -2.50
C SER A 141 4.76 6.87 -2.38
N SER A 142 4.81 6.04 -3.43
CA SER A 142 5.70 4.87 -3.49
C SER A 142 7.17 5.29 -3.41
N LEU A 143 7.52 6.46 -3.97
CA LEU A 143 8.85 7.06 -3.97
C LEU A 143 9.05 8.01 -2.78
N LEU A 144 8.28 7.83 -1.71
CA LEU A 144 8.26 8.66 -0.50
C LEU A 144 7.99 10.14 -0.80
N TYR A 145 7.27 10.40 -1.89
CA TYR A 145 6.99 11.75 -2.40
C TYR A 145 8.24 12.63 -2.57
N ASN A 146 9.42 12.02 -2.72
CA ASN A 146 10.67 12.75 -2.89
C ASN A 146 10.72 13.34 -4.30
N LYS A 147 10.49 14.65 -4.41
CA LYS A 147 10.35 15.37 -5.68
C LYS A 147 11.59 15.26 -6.58
N GLU A 148 12.78 15.17 -6.01
CA GLU A 148 14.03 14.98 -6.76
C GLU A 148 14.09 13.56 -7.34
N ARG A 149 13.88 12.54 -6.49
CA ARG A 149 13.81 11.13 -6.91
C ARG A 149 12.75 10.90 -7.99
N ILE A 150 11.58 11.53 -7.85
CA ILE A 150 10.49 11.44 -8.82
C ILE A 150 10.93 11.99 -10.18
N LYS A 151 11.59 13.16 -10.21
CA LYS A 151 12.09 13.77 -11.45
C LYS A 151 13.20 12.95 -12.08
N ASP A 152 14.14 12.45 -11.29
CA ASP A 152 15.23 11.60 -11.77
C ASP A 152 14.69 10.31 -12.38
N PHE A 153 13.71 9.70 -11.70
CA PHE A 153 13.07 8.49 -12.21
C PHE A 153 12.27 8.75 -13.48
N ALA A 154 11.62 9.92 -13.60
CA ALA A 154 10.98 10.35 -14.85
C ALA A 154 11.95 10.38 -16.03
N GLU A 155 13.17 10.90 -15.84
CA GLU A 155 14.19 10.92 -16.90
C GLU A 155 14.67 9.51 -17.28
N ILE A 156 14.76 8.59 -16.33
CA ILE A 156 15.06 7.18 -16.61
C ILE A 156 13.95 6.55 -17.45
N LEU A 157 12.69 6.70 -17.05
CA LEU A 157 11.54 6.14 -17.77
C LEU A 157 11.45 6.69 -19.20
N LYS A 158 11.72 7.98 -19.41
CA LYS A 158 11.78 8.58 -20.77
C LYS A 158 12.86 7.94 -21.64
N LYS A 159 14.03 7.61 -21.06
CA LYS A 159 15.11 6.95 -21.79
C LYS A 159 14.73 5.52 -22.17
N VAL A 160 14.10 4.78 -21.25
CA VAL A 160 13.58 3.43 -21.52
C VAL A 160 12.59 3.46 -22.69
N GLU A 161 11.68 4.43 -22.71
CA GLU A 161 10.72 4.54 -23.82
C GLU A 161 11.37 4.91 -25.16
N SER A 162 12.46 5.68 -25.12
CA SER A 162 13.17 6.11 -26.32
C SER A 162 14.07 5.00 -26.91
N ASP A 163 14.20 3.88 -26.21
CA ASP A 163 15.01 2.73 -26.64
C ASP A 163 14.19 1.83 -27.58
N ASN A 164 14.41 1.95 -28.88
CA ASN A 164 13.69 1.14 -29.88
C ASN A 164 13.92 -0.38 -29.77
N THR A 165 14.95 -0.82 -29.04
CA THR A 165 15.26 -2.24 -28.82
C THR A 165 14.56 -2.79 -27.58
N ASN A 166 14.46 -1.98 -26.52
CA ASN A 166 13.89 -2.38 -25.23
C ASN A 166 12.49 -1.79 -24.96
N LYS A 167 11.96 -0.97 -25.89
CA LYS A 167 10.60 -0.45 -25.85
C LYS A 167 9.60 -1.61 -25.80
N GLY A 168 8.73 -1.58 -24.81
CA GLY A 168 7.79 -2.66 -24.52
C GLY A 168 6.77 -2.24 -23.47
N THR A 169 6.32 -3.18 -22.64
CA THR A 169 5.31 -2.94 -21.60
C THR A 169 5.91 -2.35 -20.31
N TRP A 170 7.21 -2.07 -20.25
CA TRP A 170 7.91 -1.79 -18.99
C TRP A 170 7.34 -0.60 -18.20
N ILE A 171 7.04 0.52 -18.86
CA ILE A 171 6.41 1.66 -18.16
C ILE A 171 5.06 1.25 -17.59
N TYR A 172 4.27 0.48 -18.35
CA TYR A 172 2.99 -0.04 -17.88
C TYR A 172 3.18 -1.00 -16.71
N ASP A 173 4.10 -1.96 -16.81
CA ASP A 173 4.37 -2.97 -15.79
C ASP A 173 4.88 -2.32 -14.49
N ILE A 174 5.82 -1.37 -14.59
CA ILE A 174 6.33 -0.59 -13.45
C ILE A 174 5.18 0.17 -12.80
N MET A 175 4.41 0.94 -13.57
CA MET A 175 3.29 1.72 -13.02
C MET A 175 2.27 0.81 -12.34
N ASN A 176 1.97 -0.33 -12.94
CA ASN A 176 1.00 -1.26 -12.40
C ASN A 176 1.46 -1.86 -11.06
N THR A 177 2.67 -2.41 -11.02
CA THR A 177 3.21 -3.01 -9.80
C THR A 177 3.39 -1.98 -8.69
N VAL A 178 3.89 -0.79 -9.02
CA VAL A 178 4.22 0.23 -8.01
C VAL A 178 2.96 0.89 -7.45
N VAL A 179 1.99 1.20 -8.31
CA VAL A 179 0.74 1.85 -7.87
C VAL A 179 -0.14 0.86 -7.14
N VAL A 180 -0.39 -0.32 -7.73
CA VAL A 180 -1.40 -1.25 -7.23
C VAL A 180 -0.82 -2.18 -6.17
N ASP A 181 0.16 -2.99 -6.55
CA ASP A 181 0.63 -4.10 -5.71
C ASP A 181 1.43 -3.57 -4.52
N LEU A 182 2.11 -2.43 -4.68
CA LEU A 182 2.91 -1.84 -3.62
C LEU A 182 2.16 -0.75 -2.85
N GLN A 183 1.91 0.41 -3.47
CA GLN A 183 1.47 1.58 -2.69
C GLN A 183 0.00 1.51 -2.29
N PHE A 184 -0.91 1.15 -3.19
CA PHE A 184 -2.33 1.06 -2.88
C PHE A 184 -2.61 0.03 -1.79
N ASP A 185 -2.01 -1.16 -1.92
CA ASP A 185 -2.15 -2.23 -0.93
C ASP A 185 -1.52 -1.88 0.42
N PHE A 186 -0.38 -1.20 0.42
CA PHE A 186 0.21 -0.62 1.63
C PHE A 186 -0.76 0.33 2.33
N GLU A 187 -1.28 1.34 1.63
CA GLU A 187 -2.24 2.29 2.21
C GLU A 187 -3.51 1.60 2.71
N ARG A 188 -4.00 0.61 1.97
CA ARG A 188 -5.18 -0.18 2.37
C ARG A 188 -4.94 -0.92 3.69
N ILE A 189 -3.78 -1.52 3.87
CA ILE A 189 -3.41 -2.22 5.12
C ILE A 189 -3.36 -1.23 6.28
N ILE A 190 -2.67 -0.09 6.10
CA ILE A 190 -2.54 0.94 7.15
C ILE A 190 -3.92 1.47 7.55
N ASN A 191 -4.79 1.77 6.59
CA ASN A 191 -6.15 2.24 6.86
C ASN A 191 -6.99 1.19 7.60
N LYS A 192 -6.83 -0.10 7.29
CA LYS A 192 -7.51 -1.18 8.04
C LYS A 192 -7.02 -1.27 9.48
N LEU A 193 -5.72 -1.10 9.71
CA LEU A 193 -5.14 -1.07 11.05
C LEU A 193 -5.64 0.14 11.84
N GLU A 194 -5.65 1.33 11.24
CA GLU A 194 -6.16 2.55 11.88
C GLU A 194 -7.65 2.41 12.26
N LYS A 195 -8.50 1.90 11.35
CA LYS A 195 -9.93 1.66 11.61
C LYS A 195 -10.21 0.67 12.74
N ASN A 196 -9.24 -0.16 13.12
CA ASN A 196 -9.37 -1.16 14.19
C ASN A 196 -8.40 -0.91 15.35
N ARG A 197 -7.80 0.29 15.43
CA ARG A 197 -6.77 0.61 16.43
C ARG A 197 -7.27 0.43 17.85
N ASP A 198 -8.52 0.80 18.09
CA ASP A 198 -9.22 0.72 19.36
C ASP A 198 -9.50 -0.73 19.77
N LYS A 199 -9.47 -1.68 18.84
CA LYS A 199 -9.73 -3.10 19.08
C LYS A 199 -8.47 -3.94 19.23
N LEU A 200 -7.27 -3.36 19.06
CA LEU A 200 -6.00 -4.08 19.21
C LEU A 200 -5.86 -4.74 20.59
N TYR A 201 -6.41 -4.15 21.65
CA TYR A 201 -6.39 -4.74 22.99
C TYR A 201 -7.13 -6.08 23.10
N LYS A 202 -8.06 -6.37 22.17
CA LYS A 202 -8.84 -7.61 22.14
C LYS A 202 -8.04 -8.79 21.58
N LEU A 203 -6.95 -8.53 20.86
CA LEU A 203 -6.13 -9.56 20.22
C LEU A 203 -5.21 -10.27 21.21
N SER A 204 -4.80 -11.50 20.89
CA SER A 204 -3.79 -12.19 21.69
C SER A 204 -2.41 -11.55 21.48
N LEU A 205 -1.47 -11.81 22.41
CA LEU A 205 -0.08 -11.34 22.23
C LEU A 205 0.57 -11.94 20.97
N VAL A 206 0.20 -13.16 20.59
CA VAL A 206 0.70 -13.83 19.39
C VAL A 206 0.21 -13.10 18.13
N ASP A 207 -1.08 -12.82 18.05
CA ASP A 207 -1.66 -12.10 16.90
C ASP A 207 -1.07 -10.70 16.77
N LEU A 208 -0.84 -10.00 17.89
CA LEU A 208 -0.22 -8.67 17.88
C LEU A 208 1.23 -8.71 17.37
N ARG A 209 2.01 -9.74 17.74
CA ARG A 209 3.37 -9.93 17.24
C ARG A 209 3.37 -10.24 15.74
N GLU A 210 2.42 -11.04 15.29
CA GLU A 210 2.25 -11.34 13.87
C GLU A 210 1.91 -10.07 13.07
N ILE A 211 0.94 -9.28 13.52
CA ILE A 211 0.57 -7.99 12.90
C ILE A 211 1.78 -7.06 12.83
N LYS A 212 2.54 -6.93 13.92
CA LYS A 212 3.74 -6.07 13.97
C LYS A 212 4.79 -6.54 12.96
N SER A 213 5.10 -7.83 12.96
CA SER A 213 6.07 -8.41 12.02
C SER A 213 5.63 -8.22 10.56
N LYS A 214 4.34 -8.41 10.25
CA LYS A 214 3.80 -8.19 8.91
C LYS A 214 3.80 -6.73 8.49
N LEU A 215 3.51 -5.81 9.41
CA LEU A 215 3.61 -4.38 9.14
C LEU A 215 5.05 -3.98 8.79
N GLU A 216 6.03 -4.46 9.56
CA GLU A 216 7.46 -4.24 9.28
C GLU A 216 7.89 -4.84 7.94
N GLU A 217 7.39 -6.04 7.61
CA GLU A 217 7.67 -6.69 6.32
C GLU A 217 7.19 -5.83 5.14
N VAL A 218 5.96 -5.32 5.19
CA VAL A 218 5.41 -4.49 4.10
C VAL A 218 6.11 -3.12 4.06
N GLN A 219 6.43 -2.51 5.21
CA GLN A 219 7.22 -1.28 5.25
C GLN A 219 8.60 -1.48 4.61
N LEU A 220 9.25 -2.62 4.88
CA LEU A 220 10.54 -2.95 4.30
C LEU A 220 10.44 -3.19 2.79
N GLN A 221 9.38 -3.86 2.31
CA GLN A 221 9.13 -4.02 0.87
C GLN A 221 9.00 -2.66 0.16
N LYS A 222 8.28 -1.71 0.78
CA LYS A 222 8.20 -0.33 0.27
C LYS A 222 9.54 0.39 0.27
N LEU A 223 10.39 0.18 1.27
CA LEU A 223 11.72 0.81 1.33
C LEU A 223 12.74 0.19 0.37
N ASN A 224 12.56 -1.09 0.02
CA ASN A 224 13.41 -1.78 -0.95
C ASN A 224 13.10 -1.37 -2.41
N TRP A 225 11.90 -0.84 -2.65
CA TRP A 225 11.54 -0.13 -3.87
C TRP A 225 12.20 1.26 -3.91
#